data_AF-A0A6H9KYV9-F1
#
_entry.id   AF-A0A6H9KYV9-F1
#
_cell.length_a   1.000
_cell.length_b   1.000
_cell.length_c   1.000
_cell.angle_alpha   90.00
_cell.angle_beta   90.00
_cell.angle_gamma   90.00
#
_symmetry.space_group_name_H-M   'P 1'
#
loop_
_entity.id
_entity.type
_entity.pdbx_description
1 polymer ?
#
loop_
_entity_poly.entity_id
_entity_poly.type
_entity_poly.pdbx_seq_one_letter_code
_entity_poly.pdbx_strand_id
1 'polypeptide(L)'
;EKAVERGEDETEIETGIAWCHLKLENFTESFTFFNSALERNTNYKNAISGLGILNYESLDFRRSALILESLLELDSAYSFDYDSSVNPQNLRLLLAHNYFILQDYEKSAEHLSVILPSLTGSDPETIANQLASFGLSGYE
;
A
#
# COMPACT_ATOMS: atom_id res chain seq x y z
N GLU A 1 -17.06 -23.07 14.52
CA GLU A 1 -16.53 -21.84 15.15
C GLU A 1 -15.04 -21.91 15.43
N LYS A 2 -14.52 -22.74 16.34
CA LYS A 2 -13.07 -22.78 16.70
C LYS A 2 -12.04 -22.89 15.56
N ALA A 3 -12.39 -23.49 14.42
CA ALA A 3 -11.48 -23.62 13.28
C ALA A 3 -11.34 -22.31 12.48
N VAL A 4 -12.37 -21.47 12.47
CA VAL A 4 -12.35 -20.16 11.82
C VAL A 4 -11.57 -19.17 12.70
N GLU A 5 -11.86 -19.13 14.00
CA GLU A 5 -11.13 -18.29 14.98
C GLU A 5 -9.62 -18.57 14.95
N ARG A 6 -9.22 -19.85 14.97
CA ARG A 6 -7.79 -20.23 14.92
C ARG A 6 -7.11 -19.84 13.60
N GLY A 7 -7.85 -19.85 12.48
CA GLY A 7 -7.33 -19.43 11.19
C GLY A 7 -7.17 -17.92 11.08
N GLU A 8 -8.08 -17.15 11.68
CA GLU A 8 -7.98 -15.70 11.79
C GLU A 8 -6.78 -15.28 12.66
N ASP A 9 -6.58 -15.94 13.81
CA ASP A 9 -5.42 -15.70 14.68
C ASP A 9 -4.09 -15.97 13.95
N GLU A 10 -3.99 -17.07 13.20
CA GLU A 10 -2.78 -17.42 12.46
C GLU A 10 -2.50 -16.43 11.32
N THR A 11 -3.55 -15.98 10.62
CA THR A 11 -3.44 -14.97 9.56
C THR A 11 -2.91 -13.65 10.11
N GLU A 12 -3.40 -13.21 11.28
CA GLU A 12 -2.90 -12.00 11.94
C GLU A 12 -1.44 -12.14 12.36
N ILE A 13 -1.05 -13.28 12.95
CA ILE A 13 0.33 -13.55 13.36
C ILE A 13 1.29 -13.51 12.16
N GLU A 14 0.98 -14.23 11.08
CA GLU A 14 1.81 -14.23 9.87
C GLU A 14 1.94 -12.82 9.28
N THR A 15 0.84 -12.06 9.27
CA THR A 15 0.85 -10.66 8.82
C THR A 15 1.75 -9.80 9.69
N GLY A 16 1.68 -9.92 11.02
CA GLY A 16 2.56 -9.21 11.95
C GLY A 16 4.04 -9.53 11.73
N ILE A 17 4.37 -10.82 11.51
CA ILE A 17 5.74 -11.24 11.17
C ILE A 17 6.19 -10.63 9.85
N ALA A 18 5.32 -10.61 8.83
CA ALA A 18 5.63 -10.01 7.54
C ALA A 18 5.93 -8.51 7.64
N TRP A 19 5.19 -7.78 8.47
CA TRP A 19 5.43 -6.36 8.77
C TRP A 19 6.77 -6.13 9.48
N CYS A 20 7.11 -6.98 10.45
CA CYS A 20 8.43 -6.93 11.09
C CYS A 20 9.56 -7.13 10.07
N HIS A 21 9.43 -8.12 9.19
CA HIS A 21 10.41 -8.35 8.12
C HIS A 21 10.48 -7.18 7.13
N LEU A 22 9.34 -6.58 6.77
CA LEU A 22 9.29 -5.40 5.89
C LEU A 22 10.07 -4.23 6.50
N LYS A 23 9.84 -3.91 7.78
CA LYS A 23 10.56 -2.83 8.50
C LYS A 23 12.05 -3.11 8.69
N LEU A 24 12.46 -4.38 8.61
CA LEU A 24 13.86 -4.80 8.63
C LEU A 24 14.45 -4.95 7.22
N GLU A 25 13.73 -4.52 6.18
CA GLU A 25 14.12 -4.66 4.76
C GLU A 25 14.36 -6.12 4.29
N ASN A 26 13.85 -7.10 5.05
CA ASN A 26 13.88 -8.51 4.70
C ASN A 26 12.74 -8.84 3.72
N PHE A 27 12.82 -8.30 2.51
CA PHE A 27 11.72 -8.33 1.54
C PHE A 27 11.29 -9.74 1.12
N THR A 28 12.22 -10.69 1.05
CA THR A 28 11.91 -12.08 0.67
C THR A 28 11.05 -12.78 1.73
N GLU A 29 11.45 -12.66 3.00
CA GLU A 29 10.72 -13.22 4.13
C GLU A 29 9.38 -12.51 4.30
N SER A 30 9.37 -11.17 4.19
CA SER A 30 8.15 -10.38 4.24
C SER A 30 7.13 -10.83 3.17
N PHE A 31 7.58 -11.02 1.93
CA PHE A 31 6.76 -11.54 0.84
C PHE A 31 6.19 -12.92 1.18
N THR A 32 7.01 -13.81 1.70
CA THR A 32 6.62 -15.18 2.05
C THR A 32 5.49 -15.18 3.08
N PHE A 33 5.64 -14.41 4.15
CA PHE A 33 4.63 -14.35 5.21
C PHE A 33 3.34 -13.62 4.79
N PHE A 34 3.42 -12.54 4.01
CA PHE A 34 2.21 -11.90 3.48
C PHE A 34 1.43 -12.85 2.56
N ASN A 35 2.10 -13.59 1.67
CA ASN A 35 1.40 -14.55 0.81
C ASN A 35 0.80 -15.71 1.62
N SER A 36 1.52 -16.23 2.62
CA SER A 36 1.00 -17.27 3.52
C SER A 36 -0.30 -16.82 4.21
N ALA A 37 -0.34 -15.58 4.70
CA ALA A 37 -1.56 -15.01 5.29
C ALA A 37 -2.70 -14.91 4.26
N LEU A 38 -2.40 -14.49 3.03
CA LEU A 38 -3.39 -14.35 1.95
C LEU A 38 -3.87 -15.69 1.37
N GLU A 39 -3.09 -16.76 1.47
CA GLU A 39 -3.53 -18.13 1.13
C GLU A 39 -4.63 -18.62 2.09
N ARG A 40 -4.60 -18.16 3.34
CA ARG A 40 -5.63 -18.48 4.36
C ARG A 40 -6.84 -17.56 4.25
N ASN A 41 -6.60 -16.27 4.04
CA ASN A 41 -7.65 -15.27 3.88
C ASN A 41 -7.27 -14.27 2.79
N THR A 42 -7.78 -14.50 1.58
CA THR A 42 -7.47 -13.69 0.39
C THR A 42 -7.90 -12.23 0.50
N ASN A 43 -8.81 -11.92 1.43
CA ASN A 43 -9.33 -10.57 1.65
C ASN A 43 -8.78 -9.94 2.95
N TYR A 44 -7.71 -10.48 3.52
CA TYR A 44 -7.11 -9.96 4.75
C TYR A 44 -6.37 -8.65 4.48
N LYS A 45 -7.08 -7.53 4.65
CA LYS A 45 -6.63 -6.16 4.29
C LYS A 45 -5.27 -5.78 4.88
N ASN A 46 -4.95 -6.22 6.09
CA ASN A 46 -3.67 -5.96 6.74
C ASN A 46 -2.50 -6.62 5.99
N ALA A 47 -2.71 -7.80 5.41
CA ALA A 47 -1.71 -8.45 4.56
C ALA A 47 -1.68 -7.83 3.15
N ILE A 48 -2.85 -7.48 2.58
CA ILE A 48 -2.93 -6.83 1.26
C ILE A 48 -2.19 -5.50 1.27
N SER A 49 -2.42 -4.65 2.26
CA SER A 49 -1.74 -3.35 2.41
C SER A 49 -0.23 -3.51 2.56
N GLY A 50 0.21 -4.44 3.41
CA GLY A 50 1.62 -4.75 3.60
C GLY A 50 2.28 -5.28 2.33
N LEU A 51 1.60 -6.14 1.57
CA LEU A 51 2.11 -6.62 0.28
C LEU A 51 2.19 -5.50 -0.76
N GLY A 52 1.22 -4.57 -0.79
CA GLY A 52 1.24 -3.41 -1.66
C GLY A 52 2.41 -2.47 -1.38
N ILE A 53 2.69 -2.22 -0.09
CA ILE A 53 3.87 -1.43 0.35
C ILE A 53 5.17 -2.20 0.09
N LEU A 54 5.23 -3.50 0.38
CA LEU A 54 6.41 -4.31 0.06
C LEU A 54 6.79 -4.25 -1.44
N ASN A 55 5.80 -4.29 -2.34
CA ASN A 55 6.06 -4.13 -3.77
C ASN A 55 6.55 -2.72 -4.12
N TYR A 56 6.07 -1.69 -3.40
CA TYR A 56 6.57 -0.33 -3.55
C TYR A 56 8.05 -0.24 -3.14
N GLU A 57 8.39 -0.74 -1.95
CA GLU A 57 9.77 -0.76 -1.43
C GLU A 57 10.70 -1.61 -2.30
N SER A 58 10.17 -2.66 -2.92
CA SER A 58 10.89 -3.50 -3.88
C SER A 58 10.96 -2.90 -5.30
N LEU A 59 10.49 -1.66 -5.49
CA LEU A 59 10.43 -0.93 -6.77
C LEU A 59 9.56 -1.59 -7.86
N ASP A 60 8.69 -2.54 -7.50
CA ASP A 60 7.66 -3.10 -8.38
C ASP A 60 6.40 -2.24 -8.32
N PHE A 61 6.54 -0.99 -8.82
CA PHE A 61 5.48 0.03 -8.78
C PHE A 61 4.19 -0.41 -9.47
N ARG A 62 4.29 -1.27 -10.49
CA ARG A 62 3.13 -1.79 -11.21
C ARG A 62 2.31 -2.74 -10.33
N ARG A 63 2.97 -3.69 -9.66
CA ARG A 63 2.28 -4.59 -8.73
C ARG A 63 1.78 -3.85 -7.50
N SER A 64 2.59 -2.93 -6.97
CA SER A 64 2.18 -2.07 -5.86
C SER A 64 0.88 -1.34 -6.19
N ALA A 65 0.80 -0.70 -7.36
CA ALA A 65 -0.40 0.00 -7.79
C ALA A 65 -1.64 -0.91 -7.86
N LEU A 66 -1.53 -2.06 -8.52
CA LEU A 66 -2.65 -3.02 -8.63
C LEU A 66 -3.17 -3.48 -7.27
N ILE A 67 -2.26 -3.81 -6.35
CA ILE A 67 -2.61 -4.30 -5.02
C ILE A 67 -3.26 -3.18 -4.20
N LEU A 68 -2.67 -1.97 -4.20
CA LEU A 68 -3.20 -0.84 -3.44
C LEU A 68 -4.53 -0.31 -4.00
N GLU A 69 -4.74 -0.33 -5.32
CA GLU A 69 -6.05 -0.05 -5.93
C GLU A 69 -7.09 -1.04 -5.41
N SER A 70 -6.81 -2.35 -5.51
CA SER A 70 -7.76 -3.39 -5.06
C SER A 70 -8.11 -3.28 -3.57
N LEU A 71 -7.15 -2.86 -2.74
CA LEU A 71 -7.38 -2.61 -1.32
C LEU A 71 -8.35 -1.45 -1.10
N LEU A 72 -8.16 -0.34 -1.81
CA LEU A 72 -9.02 0.85 -1.67
C LEU A 72 -10.38 0.69 -2.36
N GLU A 73 -10.50 -0.21 -3.34
CA GLU A 73 -11.79 -0.66 -3.89
C GLU A 73 -12.55 -1.52 -2.87
N LEU A 74 -11.85 -2.41 -2.17
CA LEU A 74 -12.43 -3.26 -1.12
C LEU A 74 -12.83 -2.45 0.12
N ASP A 75 -11.98 -1.51 0.53
CA ASP A 75 -12.19 -0.64 1.68
C ASP A 75 -11.52 0.72 1.48
N SER A 76 -12.30 1.66 0.97
CA SER A 76 -11.84 3.03 0.70
C SER A 76 -11.39 3.82 1.93
N ALA A 77 -11.79 3.37 3.13
CA ALA A 77 -11.45 3.98 4.42
C ALA A 77 -10.43 3.14 5.21
N TYR A 78 -9.79 2.15 4.57
CA TYR A 78 -8.83 1.26 5.21
C TYR A 78 -7.73 2.03 5.94
N SER A 79 -7.59 1.74 7.23
CA SER A 79 -6.48 2.18 8.05
C SER A 79 -5.89 0.97 8.75
N PHE A 80 -4.58 0.92 8.86
CA PHE A 80 -3.91 -0.09 9.66
C PHE A 80 -3.87 0.33 11.12
N ASP A 81 -4.35 -0.53 12.02
CA ASP A 81 -4.48 -0.18 13.44
C ASP A 81 -3.14 -0.02 14.17
N TYR A 82 -2.09 -0.70 13.69
CA TYR A 82 -0.80 -0.76 14.36
C TYR A 82 0.22 0.28 13.85
N ASP A 83 -0.01 0.88 12.67
CA ASP A 83 0.82 1.95 12.11
C ASP A 83 -0.07 2.97 11.37
N SER A 84 -0.29 4.12 12.01
CA SER A 84 -1.14 5.21 11.47
C SER A 84 -0.62 5.82 10.17
N SER A 85 0.64 5.58 9.78
CA SER A 85 1.16 5.99 8.47
C SER A 85 0.57 5.17 7.33
N VAL A 86 0.01 3.99 7.61
CA VAL A 86 -0.69 3.16 6.63
C VAL A 86 -2.18 3.50 6.71
N ASN A 87 -2.53 4.58 6.03
CA ASN A 87 -3.88 5.15 5.99
C ASN A 87 -4.28 5.50 4.53
N PRO A 88 -5.56 5.79 4.24
CA PRO A 88 -6.01 5.98 2.87
C PRO A 88 -5.32 7.13 2.14
N GLN A 89 -4.92 8.19 2.85
CA GLN A 89 -4.25 9.33 2.24
C GLN A 89 -2.84 8.96 1.80
N ASN A 90 -2.07 8.31 2.67
CA ASN A 90 -0.72 7.87 2.34
C ASN A 90 -0.69 6.75 1.29
N LEU A 91 -1.66 5.83 1.32
CA LEU A 91 -1.82 4.83 0.25
C LEU A 91 -2.12 5.49 -1.10
N ARG A 92 -2.91 6.57 -1.13
CA ARG A 92 -3.15 7.35 -2.35
C ARG A 92 -1.91 8.12 -2.81
N LEU A 93 -1.07 8.59 -1.89
CA LEU A 93 0.23 9.18 -2.25
C LEU A 93 1.16 8.13 -2.88
N LEU A 94 1.21 6.91 -2.33
CA LEU A 94 1.96 5.80 -2.93
C LEU A 94 1.44 5.45 -4.33
N LEU A 95 0.12 5.36 -4.49
CA LEU A 95 -0.51 5.14 -5.80
C LEU A 95 -0.18 6.26 -6.80
N ALA A 96 -0.29 7.52 -6.37
CA ALA A 96 0.08 8.64 -7.22
C ALA A 96 1.54 8.59 -7.66
N HIS A 97 2.45 8.22 -6.75
CA HIS A 97 3.86 8.04 -7.07
C HIS A 97 4.11 6.86 -8.01
N ASN A 98 3.48 5.71 -7.75
CA ASN A 98 3.53 4.55 -8.64
C ASN A 98 3.16 4.94 -10.07
N TYR A 99 2.02 5.62 -10.25
CA TYR A 99 1.57 6.04 -11.57
C TYR A 99 2.43 7.11 -12.20
N PHE A 100 2.98 8.03 -11.40
CA PHE A 100 3.95 9.01 -11.89
C PHE A 100 5.20 8.33 -12.48
N ILE A 101 5.78 7.36 -11.78
CA ILE A 101 6.94 6.59 -12.24
C ILE A 101 6.59 5.75 -13.49
N LEU A 102 5.37 5.21 -13.54
CA LEU A 102 4.84 4.48 -14.69
C LEU A 102 4.46 5.39 -15.87
N GLN A 103 4.61 6.71 -15.74
CA GLN A 103 4.24 7.74 -16.72
C GLN A 103 2.74 7.81 -17.04
N ASP A 104 1.90 7.30 -16.13
CA ASP A 104 0.46 7.46 -16.16
C ASP A 104 0.07 8.68 -15.32
N TYR A 105 0.29 9.86 -15.88
CA TYR A 105 0.08 11.12 -15.17
C TYR A 105 -1.39 11.41 -14.88
N GLU A 106 -2.30 10.86 -15.67
CA GLU A 106 -3.74 10.98 -15.46
C GLU A 106 -4.15 10.27 -14.17
N LYS A 107 -3.78 8.99 -14.01
CA LYS A 107 -4.02 8.26 -12.76
C LYS A 107 -3.26 8.86 -11.58
N SER A 108 -2.03 9.33 -11.80
CA SER A 108 -1.27 10.01 -10.75
C SER A 108 -2.03 11.24 -10.22
N ALA A 109 -2.54 12.08 -11.12
CA ALA A 109 -3.36 13.25 -10.78
C ALA A 109 -4.69 12.86 -10.13
N GLU A 110 -5.33 11.79 -10.58
CA GLU A 110 -6.57 11.27 -10.00
C GLU A 110 -6.39 10.97 -8.51
N HIS A 111 -5.38 10.19 -8.13
CA HIS A 111 -5.13 9.86 -6.72
C HIS A 111 -4.73 11.09 -5.89
N LEU A 112 -3.92 12.00 -6.44
CA LEU A 112 -3.57 13.25 -5.77
C LEU A 112 -4.76 14.18 -5.56
N SER A 113 -5.69 14.24 -6.51
CA SER A 113 -6.86 15.12 -6.44
C SER A 113 -7.79 14.80 -5.26
N VAL A 114 -7.80 13.54 -4.80
CA VAL A 114 -8.54 13.13 -3.61
C VAL A 114 -7.97 13.78 -2.33
N ILE A 115 -6.66 14.06 -2.32
CA ILE A 115 -5.95 14.67 -1.19
C ILE A 115 -5.92 16.19 -1.36
N LEU A 116 -5.64 16.65 -2.58
CA LEU A 116 -5.49 18.04 -2.98
C LEU A 116 -6.29 18.30 -4.27
N PRO A 117 -7.59 18.64 -4.15
CA PRO A 117 -8.48 18.80 -5.31
C PRO A 117 -7.99 19.81 -6.37
N SER A 118 -7.15 20.76 -5.96
CA SER A 118 -6.53 21.77 -6.84
C SER A 118 -5.59 21.21 -7.90
N LEU A 119 -5.17 19.95 -7.81
CA LEU A 119 -4.23 19.32 -8.75
C LEU A 119 -4.90 18.65 -9.94
N THR A 120 -6.23 18.68 -9.99
CA THR A 120 -6.99 18.10 -11.11
C THR A 120 -6.63 18.80 -12.42
N GLY A 121 -6.10 18.05 -13.40
CA GLY A 121 -5.68 18.59 -14.70
C GLY A 121 -4.36 19.36 -14.68
N SER A 122 -3.58 19.29 -13.60
CA SER A 122 -2.23 19.85 -13.55
C SER A 122 -1.27 19.10 -14.48
N ASP A 123 -0.26 19.81 -14.96
CA ASP A 123 0.81 19.23 -15.78
C ASP A 123 1.75 18.31 -14.94
N PRO A 124 2.53 17.42 -15.59
CA PRO A 124 3.43 16.51 -14.88
C PRO A 124 4.48 17.18 -14.00
N GLU A 125 4.95 18.38 -14.32
CA GLU A 125 5.95 19.09 -13.51
C GLU A 125 5.33 19.55 -12.18
N THR A 126 4.11 20.10 -12.24
CA THR A 126 3.33 20.44 -11.05
C THR A 126 3.07 19.22 -10.16
N ILE A 127 2.69 18.08 -10.75
CA ILE A 127 2.48 16.81 -10.04
C ILE A 127 3.77 16.34 -9.37
N ALA A 128 4.90 16.36 -10.10
CA ALA A 128 6.20 15.94 -9.59
C ALA A 128 6.64 16.79 -8.38
N ASN A 129 6.51 18.11 -8.49
CA ASN A 129 6.85 19.04 -7.42
C ASN A 129 6.00 18.79 -6.17
N GLN A 130 4.71 18.50 -6.34
CA GLN A 130 3.85 18.18 -5.21
C GLN A 130 4.24 16.84 -4.56
N LEU A 131 4.47 15.78 -5.33
CA LEU A 131 4.91 14.49 -4.79
C LEU A 131 6.22 14.62 -4.00
N ALA A 132 7.17 15.40 -4.51
CA ALA A 132 8.42 15.68 -3.82
C ALA A 132 8.21 16.39 -2.47
N SER A 133 7.23 17.29 -2.38
CA SER A 133 6.92 18.01 -1.13
C SER A 133 6.35 17.10 -0.03
N PHE A 134 5.75 15.97 -0.41
CA PHE A 134 5.19 15.00 0.55
C PHE A 134 6.24 14.11 1.20
N GLY A 135 7.51 14.18 0.78
CA GLY A 135 8.59 13.45 1.42
C GLY A 135 8.31 11.96 1.47
N LEU A 136 8.07 11.33 0.31
CA LEU A 136 7.89 9.87 0.19
C LEU A 136 9.13 9.05 0.64
N SER A 137 10.16 9.71 1.19
CA SER A 137 11.27 9.11 1.92
C SER A 137 10.92 8.72 3.37
N GLY A 138 9.65 8.81 3.78
CA GLY A 138 9.20 8.65 5.16
C GLY A 138 8.86 7.22 5.62
N TYR A 139 9.25 6.18 4.88
CA TYR A 139 9.20 4.78 5.36
C TYR A 139 10.57 4.28 5.87
N GLU A 140 11.49 5.20 6.19
CA GLU A 140 12.73 4.94 6.95
C GLU A 140 12.46 4.75 8.46
#